data_AF-A0A1M5ZM29-F1
#
_entry.id   AF-A0A1M5ZM29-F1
#
_cell.length_a   1.000
_cell.length_b   1.000
_cell.length_c   1.000
_cell.angle_alpha   90.00
_cell.angle_beta   90.00
_cell.angle_gamma   90.00
#
_symmetry.space_group_name_H-M   'P 1'
#
loop_
_entity.id
_entity.type
_entity.pdbx_description
1 polymer ?
#
loop_
_entity_poly.entity_id
_entity_poly.type
_entity_poly.pdbx_seq_one_letter_code
_entity_poly.pdbx_strand_id
1 'polypeptide(L)'
;METKRIEGLWDCVYCDTKMIKARFGSCPNCGKSRGVDTVFYLPMDIEEATLTKAEAAKTTNEPDWLCGFCDSYNRSDALFCIKCGSPRGLSTDNYATLRDDSKENM
;
A
#
# COMPACT_ATOMS: atom_id res chain seq x y z
N MET A 1 26.55 1.24 -3.87
CA MET A 1 25.54 1.01 -4.93
C MET A 1 24.33 1.86 -4.57
N GLU A 2 23.80 2.63 -5.51
CA GLU A 2 22.53 3.33 -5.27
C GLU A 2 21.40 2.30 -5.20
N THR A 3 20.65 2.30 -4.10
CA THR A 3 19.50 1.39 -3.93
C THR A 3 18.38 1.87 -4.86
N LYS A 4 18.13 1.13 -5.95
CA LYS A 4 16.99 1.40 -6.83
C LYS A 4 15.70 1.07 -6.10
N ARG A 5 14.73 1.99 -6.13
CA ARG A 5 13.42 1.79 -5.54
C ARG A 5 12.39 1.57 -6.64
N ILE A 6 11.62 0.49 -6.55
CA ILE A 6 10.63 0.11 -7.56
C ILE A 6 9.23 0.36 -6.99
N GLU A 7 8.33 0.89 -7.80
CA GLU A 7 6.92 1.02 -7.42
C GLU A 7 6.14 -0.27 -7.73
N GLY A 8 5.48 -0.81 -6.71
CA GLY A 8 4.55 -1.93 -6.89
C GLY A 8 3.20 -1.50 -7.45
N LEU A 9 2.42 -2.49 -7.86
CA LEU A 9 1.06 -2.35 -8.37
C LEU A 9 0.08 -3.09 -7.47
N TRP A 10 -1.20 -2.72 -7.57
CA TRP A 10 -2.31 -3.43 -6.95
C TRP A 10 -3.56 -3.38 -7.84
N ASP A 11 -4.47 -4.32 -7.60
CA ASP A 11 -5.75 -4.39 -8.31
C ASP A 11 -6.90 -4.07 -7.34
N CYS A 12 -7.88 -3.31 -7.81
CA CYS A 12 -9.04 -2.95 -7.00
C CYS A 12 -10.03 -4.12 -6.90
N VAL A 13 -10.14 -4.71 -5.72
CA VAL A 13 -11.08 -5.82 -5.42
C VAL A 13 -12.57 -5.47 -5.58
N TYR A 14 -12.91 -4.19 -5.72
CA TYR A 14 -14.30 -3.73 -5.81
C TYR A 14 -14.79 -3.48 -7.24
N CYS A 15 -13.89 -3.16 -8.17
CA CYS A 15 -14.27 -2.76 -9.53
C CYS A 15 -13.31 -3.28 -10.60
N ASP A 16 -12.42 -4.21 -10.24
CA ASP A 16 -11.46 -4.88 -11.11
C ASP A 16 -10.53 -3.96 -11.91
N THR A 17 -10.39 -2.70 -11.49
CA THR A 17 -9.38 -1.80 -12.06
C THR A 17 -8.00 -2.33 -11.68
N LYS A 18 -7.22 -2.71 -12.68
CA LYS A 18 -5.92 -3.36 -12.51
C LYS A 18 -4.75 -2.40 -12.61
N MET A 19 -3.58 -2.86 -12.16
CA MET A 19 -2.30 -2.18 -12.32
C MET A 19 -2.29 -0.76 -11.75
N ILE A 20 -2.98 -0.57 -10.63
CA ILE A 20 -3.00 0.72 -9.93
C ILE A 20 -1.66 0.90 -9.23
N LYS A 21 -0.99 2.02 -9.49
CA LYS A 21 0.29 2.35 -8.85
C LYS A 21 0.17 2.42 -7.33
N ALA A 22 1.13 1.84 -6.60
CA ALA A 22 1.11 1.75 -5.15
C ALA A 22 0.97 3.11 -4.44
N ARG A 23 1.45 4.21 -5.04
CA ARG A 23 1.27 5.58 -4.52
C ARG A 23 -0.19 5.99 -4.35
N PHE A 24 -1.13 5.37 -5.07
CA PHE A 24 -2.55 5.63 -4.92
C PHE A 24 -3.13 4.75 -3.81
N GLY A 25 -3.48 5.37 -2.68
CA GLY A 25 -4.19 4.71 -1.57
C GLY A 25 -5.69 4.51 -1.82
N SER A 26 -6.20 4.91 -2.98
CA SER A 26 -7.58 4.69 -3.40
C SER A 26 -7.63 4.44 -4.89
N CYS A 27 -8.59 3.63 -5.32
CA CYS A 27 -8.79 3.32 -6.71
C CYS A 27 -9.13 4.60 -7.49
N PRO A 28 -8.38 4.93 -8.56
CA PRO A 28 -8.66 6.14 -9.35
C PRO A 28 -9.97 6.03 -10.16
N ASN A 29 -10.51 4.83 -10.33
CA ASN A 29 -11.77 4.60 -11.05
C ASN A 29 -13.00 4.69 -10.14
N CYS A 30 -13.04 3.94 -9.02
CA CYS A 30 -14.23 3.86 -8.17
C CYS A 30 -14.10 4.58 -6.81
N GLY A 31 -12.93 5.13 -6.48
CA GLY A 31 -12.67 5.85 -5.23
C GLY A 31 -12.62 4.98 -3.96
N LYS A 32 -12.80 3.65 -4.08
CA LYS A 32 -12.64 2.74 -2.94
C LYS A 32 -11.18 2.71 -2.49
N SER A 33 -10.99 2.77 -1.18
CA SER A 33 -9.66 2.76 -0.59
C SER A 33 -9.03 1.38 -0.74
N ARG A 34 -7.70 1.37 -0.81
CA ARG A 34 -6.94 0.14 -0.70
C ARG A 34 -7.08 -0.40 0.74
N GLY A 35 -7.64 -1.59 0.91
CA GLY A 35 -7.89 -2.20 2.22
C GLY A 35 -7.26 -3.57 2.37
N VAL A 36 -7.55 -4.25 3.48
CA VAL A 36 -6.93 -5.53 3.92
C VAL A 36 -6.78 -6.59 2.82
N ASP A 37 -7.75 -6.71 1.91
CA ASP A 37 -7.72 -7.72 0.84
C ASP A 37 -6.76 -7.36 -0.31
N THR A 38 -6.16 -6.18 -0.30
CA THR A 38 -5.31 -5.74 -1.41
C THR A 38 -3.95 -6.39 -1.37
N VAL A 39 -3.60 -7.15 -2.41
CA VAL A 39 -2.27 -7.71 -2.61
C VAL A 39 -1.48 -6.83 -3.57
N PHE A 40 -0.24 -6.51 -3.21
CA PHE A 40 0.69 -5.79 -4.08
C PHE A 40 1.59 -6.76 -4.83
N TYR A 41 1.92 -6.41 -6.05
CA TYR A 41 2.81 -7.19 -6.91
C TYR A 41 3.77 -6.27 -7.66
N LEU A 42 4.87 -6.84 -8.14
CA LEU A 42 5.82 -6.11 -8.98
C LEU A 42 5.30 -6.05 -10.43
N PRO A 43 5.48 -4.92 -11.13
CA PRO A 43 5.23 -4.87 -12.56
C PRO A 43 6.21 -5.77 -13.33
N MET A 44 5.82 -6.19 -14.53
CA MET A 44 6.70 -6.99 -15.40
C MET A 44 7.92 -6.20 -15.86
N ASP A 45 7.72 -4.91 -16.18
CA ASP A 45 8.80 -3.99 -16.52
C ASP A 45 9.30 -3.27 -15.26
N ILE A 46 10.39 -3.79 -14.70
CA ILE A 46 11.03 -3.25 -13.51
C ILE A 46 11.75 -1.94 -13.81
N GLU A 47 12.25 -1.76 -15.04
CA GLU A 47 13.00 -0.57 -15.42
C GLU A 47 12.06 0.64 -15.50
N GLU A 48 10.90 0.47 -16.15
CA GLU A 48 9.85 1.50 -16.20
C GLU A 48 9.30 1.84 -14.81
N ALA A 49 9.21 0.84 -13.93
CA ALA A 49 8.72 1.02 -12.57
C ALA A 49 9.76 1.53 -11.55
N THR A 50 11.01 1.70 -11.98
CA THR A 50 12.05 2.25 -11.11
C THR A 50 11.78 3.73 -10.87
N LEU A 51 11.62 4.09 -9.61
CA LEU A 51 11.40 5.47 -9.17
C LEU A 51 12.65 6.32 -9.40
N THR A 52 12.42 7.57 -9.81
CA THR A 52 13.46 8.59 -9.78
C THR A 52 13.91 8.86 -8.34
N LYS A 53 15.09 9.46 -8.16
CA LYS A 53 15.60 9.86 -6.83
C LYS A 53 14.60 10.74 -6.07
N ALA A 54 13.93 11.65 -6.78
CA ALA A 54 12.94 12.57 -6.20
C ALA A 54 11.65 11.85 -5.76
N GLU A 55 11.22 10.82 -6.50
CA GLU A 55 10.07 10.01 -6.10
C GLU A 55 10.41 9.06 -4.96
N ALA A 56 11.58 8.42 -5.01
CA ALA A 56 12.06 7.56 -3.94
C ALA A 56 12.18 8.32 -2.61
N ALA A 57 12.59 9.59 -2.62
CA ALA A 57 12.64 10.44 -1.44
C ALA A 57 11.27 10.70 -0.79
N LYS A 58 10.15 10.44 -1.49
CA LYS A 58 8.77 10.60 -0.97
C LYS A 58 8.20 9.32 -0.37
N THR A 59 8.97 8.25 -0.34
CA THR A 59 8.55 6.93 0.16
C THR A 59 9.09 6.65 1.55
N THR A 60 8.57 5.62 2.21
CA THR A 60 9.00 5.16 3.53
C THR A 60 9.53 3.73 3.46
N ASN A 61 10.40 3.32 4.38
CA ASN A 61 10.92 1.93 4.38
C ASN A 61 10.04 0.95 5.16
N GLU A 62 9.09 1.46 5.94
CA GLU A 62 8.20 0.66 6.75
C GLU A 62 6.89 0.34 5.98
N PRO A 63 6.25 -0.82 6.24
CA PRO A 63 4.98 -1.19 5.63
C PRO A 63 3.84 -0.20 5.96
N ASP A 64 2.87 -0.09 5.04
CA ASP A 64 1.62 0.62 5.30
C ASP A 64 0.87 -0.02 6.49
N TRP A 65 0.38 0.79 7.43
CA TRP A 65 -0.42 0.31 8.57
C TRP A 65 -1.89 0.18 8.19
N LEU A 66 -2.58 -0.80 8.78
CA LEU A 66 -4.00 -1.03 8.56
C LEU A 66 -4.82 -0.26 9.61
N CYS A 67 -5.72 0.63 9.18
CA CYS A 67 -6.57 1.31 10.14
C CYS A 67 -7.55 0.36 10.82
N GLY A 68 -7.38 0.11 12.12
CA GLY A 68 -8.26 -0.75 12.92
C GLY A 68 -9.71 -0.27 13.12
N PHE A 69 -10.14 0.78 12.40
CA PHE A 69 -11.52 1.29 12.42
C PHE A 69 -12.23 1.16 11.08
N CYS A 70 -11.50 1.27 9.97
CA CYS A 70 -12.10 1.32 8.63
C CYS A 70 -11.36 0.47 7.60
N ASP A 71 -10.37 -0.30 8.05
CA ASP A 71 -9.58 -1.26 7.27
C ASP A 71 -8.91 -0.67 6.02
N SER A 72 -8.74 0.64 5.97
CA SER A 72 -7.93 1.31 4.95
C SER A 72 -6.46 1.22 5.31
N TYR A 73 -5.62 0.84 4.35
CA TYR A 73 -4.18 1.01 4.48
C TYR A 73 -3.80 2.49 4.45
N ASN A 74 -2.77 2.83 5.22
CA ASN A 74 -2.22 4.18 5.31
C ASN A 74 -0.69 4.10 5.32
N ARG A 75 -0.04 5.12 4.77
CA ARG A 75 1.41 5.21 4.77
C ARG A 75 1.99 5.07 6.17
N SER A 76 3.14 4.43 6.25
CA SER A 76 3.84 4.17 7.51
C SER A 76 4.25 5.42 8.30
N ASP A 77 4.23 6.62 7.70
CA ASP A 77 4.52 7.89 8.35
C ASP A 77 3.28 8.74 8.64
N ALA A 78 2.08 8.28 8.25
CA ALA A 78 0.84 8.96 8.57
C ALA A 78 0.46 8.75 10.05
N LEU A 79 0.19 9.84 10.77
CA LEU A 79 -0.24 9.79 12.18
C LEU A 79 -1.74 9.51 12.35
N PHE A 80 -2.54 9.81 11.33
CA PHE A 80 -3.99 9.62 11.32
C PHE A 80 -4.39 8.94 10.02
N CYS A 81 -5.49 8.19 10.06
CA CYS A 81 -6.06 7.57 8.88
C CYS A 81 -6.55 8.66 7.93
N ILE A 82 -6.08 8.64 6.67
CA ILE A 82 -6.48 9.62 5.67
C ILE A 82 -7.98 9.53 5.29
N LYS A 83 -8.60 8.39 5.58
CA LYS A 83 -10.01 8.11 5.24
C LYS A 83 -10.98 8.50 6.35
N CYS A 84 -10.71 8.08 7.60
CA CYS A 84 -11.64 8.26 8.72
C CYS A 84 -11.11 9.12 9.86
N GLY A 85 -9.84 9.53 9.83
CA GLY A 85 -9.22 10.36 10.87
C GLY A 85 -8.80 9.60 12.14
N SER A 86 -9.03 8.28 12.24
CA SER A 86 -8.60 7.51 13.42
C SER A 86 -7.07 7.54 13.59
N PRO A 87 -6.55 7.71 14.83
CA PRO A 87 -5.12 7.78 15.08
C PRO A 87 -4.42 6.43 14.85
N ARG A 88 -3.19 6.49 14.33
CA ARG A 88 -2.33 5.31 14.10
C ARG A 88 -2.10 4.48 15.37
N GLY A 89 -2.06 5.11 16.55
CA GLY A 89 -1.82 4.42 17.82
C GLY A 89 -2.87 3.36 18.18
N LEU A 90 -4.00 3.31 17.47
CA LEU A 90 -5.04 2.30 17.64
C LEU A 90 -4.96 1.18 16.58
N SER A 91 -3.94 1.20 15.74
CA SER A 91 -3.63 0.15 14.75
C SER A 91 -2.80 -0.95 15.40
N THR A 92 -3.22 -2.20 15.24
CA THR A 92 -2.44 -3.39 15.66
C THR A 92 -1.65 -4.01 14.51
N ASP A 93 -2.07 -3.77 13.26
CA ASP A 93 -1.59 -4.50 12.10
C ASP A 93 -1.02 -3.60 11.00
N ASN A 94 -0.23 -4.21 10.12
CA ASN A 94 0.29 -3.57 8.92
C ASN A 94 0.32 -4.58 7.77
N TYR A 95 0.68 -4.09 6.57
CA TYR A 95 0.70 -4.94 5.38
C TYR A 95 1.62 -6.17 5.51
N ALA A 96 2.78 -6.05 6.16
CA ALA A 96 3.70 -7.17 6.30
C ALA A 96 3.16 -8.25 7.23
N THR A 97 2.66 -7.88 8.42
CA THR A 97 2.15 -8.85 9.41
C THR A 97 0.98 -9.65 8.84
N LEU A 98 0.02 -8.98 8.20
CA LEU A 98 -1.16 -9.63 7.63
C LEU A 98 -0.85 -10.58 6.48
N ARG A 99 0.26 -10.35 5.76
CA ARG A 99 0.67 -11.17 4.62
C ARG A 99 1.54 -12.35 5.01
N ASP A 100 2.24 -12.28 6.14
CA ASP A 100 2.94 -13.44 6.68
C ASP A 100 1.91 -14.43 7.27
N ASP A 101 0.92 -13.95 8.02
CA ASP A 101 -0.19 -14.79 8.52
C ASP A 101 -0.98 -15.48 7.39
N SER A 102 -1.17 -14.79 6.27
CA SER A 102 -1.86 -15.35 5.09
C SER A 102 -1.07 -16.48 4.41
N LYS A 103 0.25 -16.53 4.57
CA LYS A 103 1.11 -17.59 4.01
C LYS A 103 1.19 -18.81 4.93
N GLU A 104 1.08 -18.62 6.24
CA GLU A 104 1.10 -19.73 7.21
C GLU A 104 -0.23 -20.50 7.25
N ASN A 105 -1.34 -19.86 6.89
CA ASN A 105 -2.68 -20.45 6.89
C ASN A 105 -3.13 -21.01 5.52
N MET A 106 -2.20 -21.22 4.57
CA MET A 106 -2.48 -21.80 3.25
C MET A 106 -1.76 -23.12 3.02
#